data_AF-A0A9E8RYI5-F1
#
_entry.id   AF-A0A9E8RYI5-F1
#
_cell.length_a   1.000
_cell.length_b   1.000
_cell.length_c   1.000
_cell.angle_alpha   90.00
_cell.angle_beta   90.00
_cell.angle_gamma   90.00
#
_symmetry.space_group_name_H-M   'P 1'
#
loop_
_entity.id
_entity.type
_entity.pdbx_description
1 polymer ?
#
loop_
_entity_poly.entity_id
_entity_poly.type
_entity_poly.pdbx_seq_one_letter_code
_entity_poly.pdbx_strand_id
1 'polypeptide(L)' 'MEEGQFAQGCILPKVQAAIFLSNRKKGRKGMMTSLEQGLVVLKGKAGTGITNE' A
#
# COMPACT_ATOMS: atom_id res chain seq x y z
N MET A 1 4.27 1.96 14.12
CA MET A 1 3.93 0.63 13.56
C MET A 1 4.03 -0.47 14.63
N GLU A 2 3.76 -0.16 15.89
CA GLU A 2 4.01 -1.06 17.03
C GLU A 2 2.75 -1.77 17.54
N GLU A 3 1.61 -1.57 16.90
CA GLU A 3 0.30 -1.99 17.44
C GLU A 3 -0.11 -3.42 17.03
N GLY A 4 0.80 -4.22 16.46
CA GLY A 4 0.52 -5.63 16.14
C GLY A 4 -0.63 -5.90 15.16
N GLN A 5 -1.19 -4.86 14.52
CA GLN A 5 -2.39 -4.96 13.67
C GLN A 5 -2.19 -5.82 12.41
N PHE A 6 -0.95 -6.02 11.98
CA PHE A 6 -0.63 -6.78 10.79
C PHE A 6 0.25 -7.97 11.16
N ALA A 7 -0.10 -9.15 10.63
CA ALA A 7 0.74 -10.34 10.78
C ALA A 7 2.13 -10.10 10.16
N GLN A 8 3.19 -10.30 10.95
CA GLN A 8 4.58 -10.01 10.58
C GLN A 8 5.03 -10.71 9.29
N GLY A 9 4.51 -11.91 9.00
CA GLY A 9 4.94 -12.71 7.84
C GLY A 9 4.21 -12.44 6.52
N CYS A 10 3.18 -11.59 6.49
CA CYS A 10 2.34 -11.46 5.28
C CYS A 10 2.00 -10.02 4.92
N ILE A 11 1.18 -9.37 5.74
CA ILE A 11 0.63 -8.05 5.41
C ILE A 11 1.58 -6.94 5.82
N LEU A 12 2.31 -7.12 6.93
CA LEU A 12 3.27 -6.13 7.44
C LEU A 12 4.35 -5.73 6.41
N PRO A 13 5.04 -6.66 5.71
CA PRO A 13 6.00 -6.27 4.67
C PRO A 13 5.36 -5.55 3.47
N LYS A 14 4.10 -5.87 3.14
CA LYS A 14 3.36 -5.19 2.05
C LYS A 14 3.06 -3.74 2.43
N VAL A 15 2.59 -3.51 3.66
CA VAL A 15 2.30 -2.17 4.17
C VAL A 15 3.57 -1.34 4.24
N GLN A 16 4.68 -1.90 4.75
CA GLN A 16 5.97 -1.19 4.78
C GLN A 16 6.47 -0.82 3.38
N ALA A 17 6.36 -1.71 2.40
CA ALA A 17 6.75 -1.42 1.02
C ALA A 17 5.89 -0.29 0.40
N ALA A 18 4.58 -0.29 0.67
CA ALA A 18 3.67 0.75 0.19
C ALA A 18 3.95 2.11 0.84
N ILE A 19 4.26 2.15 2.14
CA ILE A 19 4.71 3.36 2.84
C ILE A 19 6.04 3.87 2.26
N PHE A 20 7.01 2.98 2.06
CA PHE A 20 8.29 3.33 1.47
C PHE A 20 8.09 3.96 0.08
N LEU A 21 7.24 3.36 -0.76
CA LEU A 21 6.94 3.87 -2.09
C LEU A 21 6.26 5.24 -2.06
N SER A 22 5.34 5.46 -1.11
CA SER A 22 4.67 6.76 -0.97
C SER A 22 5.62 7.85 -0.49
N ASN A 23 6.60 7.51 0.35
CA ASN A 23 7.64 8.43 0.84
C ASN A 23 8.70 8.81 -0.19
N ARG A 24 8.88 8.04 -1.27
CA ARG A 24 9.95 8.28 -2.25
C ARG A 24 9.84 9.61 -2.99
N LYS A 25 8.62 10.12 -3.22
CA LYS A 25 8.39 11.38 -3.93
C LYS A 25 7.04 11.95 -3.54
N LYS A 26 6.98 13.28 -3.34
CA LYS A 26 5.73 14.00 -3.08
C LYS A 26 4.69 13.72 -4.16
N GLY A 27 3.48 13.36 -3.75
CA GLY A 27 2.38 12.97 -4.65
C GLY A 27 2.41 11.51 -5.13
N ARG A 28 3.40 10.70 -4.71
CA ARG A 28 3.44 9.28 -5.04
C ARG A 28 2.60 8.47 -4.04
N LYS A 29 1.79 7.56 -4.57
CA LYS A 29 0.90 6.70 -3.78
C LYS A 29 1.43 5.28 -3.79
N GLY A 30 1.50 4.66 -2.63
CA GLY A 30 1.68 3.21 -2.51
C GLY A 30 0.32 2.53 -2.65
N MET A 31 0.21 1.46 -3.44
CA MET A 31 -1.06 0.75 -3.62
C MET A 31 -0.89 -0.75 -3.40
N MET A 32 -1.85 -1.36 -2.74
CA MET A 32 -1.91 -2.80 -2.47
C MET A 32 -3.26 -3.36 -2.91
N THR A 33 -3.27 -4.42 -3.70
CA THR A 33 -4.49 -5.08 -4.17
C THR A 33 -4.21 -6.54 -4.56
N SER A 34 -5.27 -7.31 -4.82
CA SER A 34 -5.18 -8.62 -5.44
C SER A 34 -4.76 -8.50 -6.90
N LEU A 35 -4.03 -9.49 -7.43
CA LEU A 35 -3.50 -9.48 -8.79
C LEU A 35 -4.57 -9.18 -9.85
N GLU A 36 -5.75 -9.75 -9.66
CA GLU A 36 -6.93 -9.63 -10.52
C GLU A 36 -7.41 -8.18 -10.68
N GLN A 37 -7.24 -7.37 -9.63
CA GLN A 37 -7.69 -5.97 -9.57
C GLN A 37 -6.57 -4.98 -9.87
N GLY A 38 -5.41 -5.44 -10.36
CA GLY A 38 -4.23 -4.61 -10.64
C GLY A 38 -4.49 -3.43 -11.59
N LEU A 39 -5.42 -3.56 -12.55
CA LEU A 39 -5.79 -2.43 -13.42
C LEU A 39 -6.81 -1.48 -12.76
N VAL A 40 -7.65 -1.99 -11.87
CA VAL A 40 -8.71 -1.22 -11.21
C VAL A 40 -8.13 -0.34 -10.10
N VAL A 41 -7.13 -0.85 -9.37
CA VAL A 41 -6.41 -0.10 -8.33
C VAL A 41 -5.70 1.11 -8.92
N LEU A 42 -5.15 1.03 -10.15
CA LEU A 42 -4.49 2.16 -10.81
C LEU A 42 -5.44 3.32 -11.10
N LYS A 43 -6.74 3.02 -11.25
CA LYS A 43 -7.81 4.03 -11.40
C LYS A 43 -8.33 4.55 -10.04
N GLY A 44 -7.79 4.07 -8.92
CA GLY A 44 -8.22 4.41 -7.58
C GLY A 44 -9.59 3.86 -7.19
N LYS A 45 -10.08 2.83 -7.88
CA LYS A 45 -11.44 2.27 -7.69
C LYS A 45 -11.50 1.00 -6.85
N ALA A 46 -10.35 0.49 -6.40
CA ALA A 46 -10.25 -0.73 -5.58
C ALA A 46 -8.93 -0.72 -4.79
N GLY A 47 -8.80 -1.65 -3.84
CA GLY A 47 -7.58 -1.87 -3.05
C GLY A 47 -7.34 -0.84 -1.93
N THR A 48 -6.17 -0.92 -1.31
CA THR A 48 -5.73 -0.01 -0.25
C THR A 48 -4.65 0.92 -0.80
N GLY A 49 -4.92 2.23 -0.76
CA GLY A 49 -3.96 3.26 -1.12
C GLY A 49 -3.32 3.88 0.13
N ILE A 50 -1.99 3.96 0.14
CA ILE A 50 -1.21 4.70 1.13
C ILE A 50 -0.72 5.98 0.46
N THR A 51 -1.05 7.11 1.06
CA THR A 51 -0.65 8.44 0.61
C THR A 51 0.11 9.13 1.73
N ASN A 52 1.22 9.77 1.37
CA ASN A 52 1.91 10.72 2.24
C ASN A 52 1.62 12.10 1.67
N GLU A 53 0.70 12.81 2.31
CA GLU A 53 0.31 14.18 2.01
C GLU A 53 1.28 15.17 2.65
#